data_AF-A0A4Q2J2M8-F1
#
_entry.id   AF-A0A4Q2J2M8-F1
#
_cell.length_a   1.000
_cell.length_b   1.000
_cell.length_c   1.000
_cell.angle_alpha   90.00
_cell.angle_beta   90.00
_cell.angle_gamma   90.00
#
_symmetry.space_group_name_H-M   'P 1'
#
loop_
_entity.id
_entity.type
_entity.pdbx_description
1 polymer ?
#
loop_
_entity_poly.entity_id
_entity_poly.type
_entity_poly.pdbx_seq_one_letter_code
_entity_poly.pdbx_strand_id
1 'polypeptide(L)'
;MIVIEKSRSTGIHSPPQYNAEDANTVALIVLLLAVKAEKPEEAAAFPRRPSISAAGGADEVDGKATRTISRFVDHLAGVFSDKDDVRRSEFAEELTGLIGKEGADRLMASFPSHYANAPDVQKELLLIEVRKINAARLHIDGLRDKDLHSIPNDPIAHDCQSPLKDAVEWILSESNSKQHNNAAEFLQVISNYVNGAQSLTERHAIDELHAKLVPKMNMDSRHIHPGAPTLSNVSGEKLFNRHLQKLRAKQVNPDDLAEHLFAGIVGYHPYADGNGRTGRAVYAILKLRAGAFQRLSEMREYALSGLHTQDTPLKEFAPAAQRH
;
A
#
# COMPACT_ATOMS: atom_id res chain seq x y z
N MET A 1 15.60 -51.42 36.95
CA MET A 1 14.60 -51.60 35.88
C MET A 1 13.97 -50.24 35.64
N ILE A 2 14.48 -49.49 34.64
CA ILE A 2 13.98 -48.18 34.25
C ILE A 2 13.80 -48.25 32.73
N VAL A 3 12.55 -48.13 32.29
CA VAL A 3 12.16 -48.16 30.88
C VAL A 3 12.32 -46.74 30.33
N ILE A 4 13.08 -46.60 29.25
CA ILE A 4 13.20 -45.36 28.47
C ILE A 4 12.19 -45.47 27.33
N GLU A 5 11.10 -44.71 27.39
CA GLU A 5 10.21 -44.50 26.24
C GLU A 5 10.70 -43.31 25.41
N LYS A 6 10.90 -43.59 24.12
CA LYS A 6 11.39 -42.64 23.11
C LYS A 6 10.19 -42.09 22.34
N SER A 7 9.66 -40.95 22.76
CA SER A 7 8.58 -40.28 22.03
C SER A 7 9.14 -39.59 20.77
N ARG A 8 8.93 -40.19 19.61
CA ARG A 8 9.07 -39.52 18.30
C ARG A 8 7.84 -38.64 18.07
N SER A 9 7.99 -37.32 18.21
CA SER A 9 7.04 -36.36 17.64
C SER A 9 7.46 -36.06 16.21
N THR A 10 6.77 -36.65 15.25
CA THR A 10 6.82 -36.26 13.84
C THR A 10 5.94 -35.04 13.66
N GLY A 11 6.51 -33.85 13.86
CA GLY A 11 5.88 -32.60 13.45
C GLY A 11 5.81 -32.55 11.92
N ILE A 12 4.65 -32.89 11.36
CA ILE A 12 4.32 -32.61 9.97
C ILE A 12 4.11 -31.09 9.90
N HIS A 13 5.14 -30.35 9.47
CA HIS A 13 4.96 -28.98 9.01
C HIS A 13 4.11 -29.03 7.74
N SER A 14 2.87 -28.55 7.82
CA SER A 14 2.08 -28.27 6.62
C SER A 14 2.88 -27.32 5.71
N PRO A 15 2.96 -27.58 4.39
CA PRO A 15 3.58 -26.64 3.47
C PRO A 15 2.82 -25.29 3.51
N PRO A 16 3.51 -24.16 3.30
CA PRO A 16 2.85 -22.86 3.22
C PRO A 16 1.82 -22.90 2.10
N GLN A 17 0.55 -22.63 2.42
CA GLN A 17 -0.51 -22.56 1.42
C GLN A 17 -0.27 -21.34 0.52
N TYR A 18 0.13 -21.58 -0.73
CA TYR A 18 0.16 -20.54 -1.76
C TYR A 18 -1.28 -20.11 -2.07
N ASN A 19 -1.62 -18.85 -1.80
CA ASN A 19 -2.88 -18.29 -2.28
C ASN A 19 -2.76 -17.91 -3.77
N ALA A 20 -3.89 -17.75 -4.46
CA ALA A 20 -3.91 -17.43 -5.88
C ALA A 20 -3.27 -16.06 -6.21
N GLU A 21 -3.12 -15.18 -5.22
CA GLU A 21 -2.52 -13.85 -5.37
C GLU A 21 -0.98 -13.92 -5.45
N ASP A 22 -0.36 -14.80 -4.67
CA ASP A 22 1.09 -15.06 -4.70
C ASP A 22 1.53 -15.65 -6.05
N ALA A 23 0.74 -16.57 -6.61
CA ALA A 23 1.01 -17.17 -7.91
C ALA A 23 0.98 -16.14 -9.07
N ASN A 24 0.05 -15.18 -9.02
CA ASN A 24 -0.05 -14.11 -10.02
C ASN A 24 1.10 -13.11 -9.90
N THR A 25 1.52 -12.79 -8.68
CA THR A 25 2.67 -11.90 -8.42
C THR A 25 3.96 -12.51 -8.96
N VAL A 26 4.20 -13.79 -8.68
CA VAL A 26 5.36 -14.52 -9.20
C VAL A 26 5.34 -14.58 -10.73
N ALA A 27 4.18 -14.88 -11.34
CA ALA A 27 4.06 -14.91 -12.80
C ALA A 27 4.37 -13.56 -13.45
N LEU A 28 3.93 -12.45 -12.85
CA LEU A 28 4.22 -11.10 -13.36
C LEU A 28 5.70 -10.74 -13.23
N ILE A 29 6.35 -11.13 -12.13
CA ILE A 29 7.79 -10.91 -11.93
C ILE A 29 8.61 -11.74 -12.90
N VAL A 30 8.25 -13.02 -13.09
CA VAL A 30 8.86 -13.90 -14.10
C VAL A 30 8.74 -13.31 -15.50
N LEU A 31 7.57 -12.74 -15.84
CA LEU A 31 7.36 -12.07 -17.11
C LEU A 31 8.24 -10.83 -17.26
N LEU A 32 8.35 -9.99 -16.22
CA LEU A 32 9.19 -8.80 -16.21
C LEU A 32 10.69 -9.14 -16.37
N LEU A 33 11.15 -10.19 -15.69
CA LEU A 33 12.53 -10.65 -15.78
C LEU A 33 12.85 -11.24 -17.17
N ALA A 34 11.94 -12.03 -17.75
CA ALA A 34 12.12 -12.61 -19.08
C ALA A 34 12.13 -11.54 -20.20
N VAL A 35 11.29 -10.51 -20.09
CA VAL A 35 11.30 -9.36 -21.01
C VAL A 35 12.62 -8.58 -20.91
N LYS A 36 13.13 -8.37 -19.69
CA LYS A 36 14.39 -7.65 -19.45
C LYS A 36 15.61 -8.42 -19.94
N ALA A 37 15.53 -9.74 -20.00
CA ALA A 37 16.59 -10.61 -20.56
C ALA A 37 16.58 -10.66 -22.10
N GLU A 38 15.67 -9.95 -22.78
CA GLU A 38 15.44 -10.04 -24.24
C GLU A 38 15.09 -11.47 -24.70
N LYS A 39 14.46 -12.27 -23.83
CA LYS A 39 14.05 -13.65 -24.10
C LYS A 39 12.54 -13.85 -24.03
N PRO A 40 11.76 -13.25 -24.95
CA PRO A 40 10.30 -13.31 -24.94
C PRO A 40 9.73 -14.73 -25.16
N GLU A 41 10.49 -15.63 -25.80
CA GLU A 41 10.13 -17.03 -26.01
C GLU A 41 10.10 -17.84 -24.70
N GLU A 42 10.97 -17.54 -23.74
CA GLU A 42 10.99 -18.19 -22.42
C GLU A 42 9.79 -17.74 -21.56
N ALA A 43 9.34 -16.48 -21.72
CA ALA A 43 8.10 -15.98 -21.13
C ALA A 43 6.83 -16.68 -21.68
N ALA A 44 6.85 -17.08 -22.95
CA ALA A 44 5.72 -17.77 -23.60
C ALA A 44 5.58 -19.24 -23.17
N ALA A 45 6.65 -19.85 -22.65
CA ALA A 45 6.66 -21.21 -22.13
C ALA A 45 6.03 -21.34 -20.72
N PHE A 46 5.74 -20.20 -20.07
CA PHE A 46 5.09 -20.20 -18.76
C PHE A 46 3.59 -20.55 -18.91
N PRO A 47 3.06 -21.52 -18.16
CA PRO A 47 1.67 -21.94 -18.31
C PRO A 47 0.74 -20.76 -18.00
N ARG A 48 -0.02 -20.32 -19.01
CA ARG A 48 -1.09 -19.35 -18.87
C ARG A 48 -2.21 -20.00 -18.04
N ARG A 49 -2.09 -19.85 -16.71
CA ARG A 49 -2.81 -20.58 -15.66
C ARG A 49 -2.34 -22.04 -15.49
N PRO A 50 -2.08 -22.51 -14.26
CA PRO A 50 -2.12 -23.93 -14.01
C PRO A 50 -3.57 -24.38 -14.24
N SER A 51 -3.79 -25.21 -15.26
CA SER A 51 -5.05 -25.96 -15.37
C SER A 51 -5.12 -26.89 -14.17
N ILE A 52 -6.00 -26.58 -13.22
CA ILE A 52 -6.36 -27.50 -12.14
C ILE A 52 -7.10 -28.66 -12.81
N SER A 53 -6.38 -29.71 -13.19
CA SER A 53 -7.01 -30.99 -13.50
C SER A 53 -7.38 -31.62 -12.16
N ALA A 54 -8.65 -31.98 -12.02
CA ALA A 54 -9.25 -32.50 -10.78
C ALA A 54 -8.74 -33.89 -10.34
N ALA A 55 -7.54 -34.29 -10.76
CA ALA A 55 -6.98 -35.62 -10.54
C ALA A 55 -5.60 -35.63 -9.85
N GLY A 56 -4.99 -34.48 -9.58
CA GLY A 56 -3.74 -34.37 -8.81
C GLY A 56 -3.99 -33.72 -7.46
N GLY A 57 -3.54 -34.34 -6.36
CA GLY A 57 -3.63 -33.76 -5.03
C GLY A 57 -2.99 -32.37 -4.98
N ALA A 58 -3.62 -31.43 -4.28
CA ALA A 58 -3.18 -30.03 -4.18
C ALA A 58 -1.69 -29.89 -3.80
N ASP A 59 -1.19 -30.79 -2.95
CA ASP A 59 0.21 -30.79 -2.49
C ASP A 59 1.23 -31.12 -3.60
N GLU A 60 0.86 -31.92 -4.60
CA GLU A 60 1.77 -32.34 -5.68
C GLU A 60 1.89 -31.28 -6.78
N VAL A 61 0.79 -30.57 -7.06
CA VAL A 61 0.73 -29.47 -8.03
C VAL A 61 1.48 -28.25 -7.50
N ASP A 62 1.30 -27.93 -6.21
CA ASP A 62 1.98 -26.82 -5.54
C ASP A 62 3.50 -27.04 -5.49
N GLY A 63 3.95 -28.22 -5.04
CA GLY A 63 5.37 -28.55 -4.99
C GLY A 63 6.06 -28.60 -6.37
N LYS A 64 5.32 -28.84 -7.46
CA LYS A 64 5.89 -28.84 -8.83
C LYS A 64 5.96 -27.43 -9.42
N ALA A 65 4.98 -26.57 -9.12
CA ALA A 65 5.01 -25.16 -9.49
C ALA A 65 6.14 -24.42 -8.77
N THR A 66 6.27 -24.58 -7.45
CA THR A 66 7.34 -23.96 -6.65
C THR A 66 8.72 -24.40 -7.12
N ARG A 67 8.93 -25.68 -7.42
CA ARG A 67 10.23 -26.18 -7.94
C ARG A 67 10.55 -25.68 -9.35
N THR A 68 9.54 -25.44 -10.18
CA THR A 68 9.72 -24.92 -11.55
C THR A 68 10.04 -23.43 -11.51
N ILE A 69 9.34 -22.67 -10.67
CA ILE A 69 9.61 -21.26 -10.39
C ILE A 69 11.02 -21.09 -9.81
N SER A 70 11.38 -21.86 -8.78
CA SER A 70 12.70 -21.79 -8.16
C SER A 70 13.82 -22.05 -9.16
N ARG A 71 13.72 -23.11 -9.98
CA ARG A 71 14.74 -23.41 -11.00
C ARG A 71 14.84 -22.32 -12.08
N PHE A 72 13.73 -21.68 -12.44
CA PHE A 72 13.74 -20.59 -13.41
C PHE A 72 14.36 -19.32 -12.82
N VAL A 73 14.04 -19.00 -11.57
CA VAL A 73 14.69 -17.91 -10.82
C VAL A 73 16.19 -18.17 -10.67
N ASP A 74 16.61 -19.39 -10.31
CA ASP A 74 18.02 -19.77 -10.20
C ASP A 74 18.75 -19.68 -11.56
N HIS A 75 18.08 -20.05 -12.65
CA HIS A 75 18.62 -19.93 -14.01
C HIS A 75 18.83 -18.47 -14.42
N LEU A 76 17.90 -17.58 -14.08
CA LEU A 76 18.02 -16.15 -14.33
C LEU A 76 19.06 -15.49 -13.41
N ALA A 77 19.17 -15.92 -12.16
CA ALA A 77 20.15 -15.39 -11.20
C ALA A 77 21.60 -15.62 -11.63
N GLY A 78 21.88 -16.75 -12.30
CA GLY A 78 23.19 -17.03 -12.89
C GLY A 78 23.61 -16.06 -14.01
N VAL A 79 22.68 -15.28 -14.56
CA VAL A 79 22.94 -14.36 -15.68
C VAL A 79 23.36 -12.95 -15.21
N PHE A 80 23.15 -12.58 -13.93
CA PHE A 80 23.27 -11.18 -13.48
C PHE A 80 24.38 -10.89 -12.43
N SER A 81 25.31 -11.82 -12.18
CA SER A 81 26.10 -11.87 -10.95
C SER A 81 27.09 -10.72 -10.64
N ASP A 82 27.67 -9.99 -11.60
CA ASP A 82 28.78 -9.03 -11.28
C ASP A 82 28.40 -7.54 -11.25
N LYS A 83 27.35 -7.12 -11.96
CA LYS A 83 26.88 -5.71 -11.94
C LYS A 83 25.87 -5.43 -10.85
N ASP A 84 25.46 -6.47 -10.14
CA ASP A 84 24.31 -6.43 -9.25
C ASP A 84 24.66 -6.11 -7.80
N ASP A 85 25.89 -6.38 -7.35
CA ASP A 85 26.33 -6.04 -5.99
C ASP A 85 26.59 -4.54 -5.81
N VAL A 86 27.16 -3.85 -6.82
CA VAL A 86 27.29 -2.37 -6.80
C VAL A 86 25.91 -1.72 -6.78
N ARG A 87 24.98 -2.20 -7.62
CA ARG A 87 23.59 -1.72 -7.67
C ARG A 87 22.81 -2.02 -6.38
N ARG A 88 23.10 -3.13 -5.69
CA ARG A 88 22.50 -3.45 -4.38
C ARG A 88 22.92 -2.42 -3.33
N SER A 89 24.19 -1.96 -3.34
CA SER A 89 24.67 -0.94 -2.40
C SER A 89 24.04 0.44 -2.64
N GLU A 90 24.00 0.92 -3.89
CA GLU A 90 23.37 2.20 -4.26
C GLU A 90 21.86 2.19 -3.97
N PHE A 91 21.21 1.05 -4.20
CA PHE A 91 19.78 0.89 -3.96
C PHE A 91 19.42 0.86 -2.47
N ALA A 92 20.22 0.16 -1.65
CA ALA A 92 20.04 0.14 -0.20
C ALA A 92 20.24 1.54 0.40
N GLU A 93 21.19 2.31 -0.14
CA GLU A 93 21.40 3.71 0.21
C GLU A 93 20.22 4.59 -0.23
N GLU A 94 19.70 4.44 -1.45
CA GLU A 94 18.52 5.17 -1.92
C GLU A 94 17.31 4.89 -1.03
N LEU A 95 16.97 3.63 -0.80
CA LEU A 95 15.85 3.23 0.05
C LEU A 95 16.03 3.76 1.48
N THR A 96 17.25 3.69 2.02
CA THR A 96 17.58 4.26 3.34
C THR A 96 17.39 5.79 3.35
N GLY A 97 17.79 6.50 2.29
CA GLY A 97 17.53 7.93 2.15
C GLY A 97 16.03 8.25 2.04
N LEU A 98 15.25 7.36 1.42
CA LEU A 98 13.82 7.53 1.22
C LEU A 98 12.99 7.23 2.46
N ILE A 99 13.25 6.16 3.22
CA ILE A 99 12.39 5.74 4.35
C ILE A 99 13.14 5.55 5.68
N GLY A 100 14.44 5.87 5.70
CA GLY A 100 15.32 5.69 6.86
C GLY A 100 15.79 4.23 6.99
N LYS A 101 16.91 4.04 7.69
CA LYS A 101 17.53 2.72 7.87
C LYS A 101 16.56 1.70 8.50
N GLU A 102 15.92 2.08 9.61
CA GLU A 102 14.94 1.24 10.29
C GLU A 102 13.75 0.86 9.37
N GLY A 103 13.31 1.78 8.51
CA GLY A 103 12.25 1.52 7.53
C GLY A 103 12.71 0.54 6.45
N ALA A 104 13.92 0.73 5.92
CA ALA A 104 14.51 -0.17 4.94
C ALA A 104 14.72 -1.58 5.51
N ASP A 105 15.26 -1.68 6.73
CA ASP A 105 15.46 -2.96 7.42
C ASP A 105 14.13 -3.69 7.66
N ARG A 106 13.10 -2.97 8.13
CA ARG A 106 11.74 -3.53 8.32
C ARG A 106 11.12 -3.98 7.00
N LEU A 107 11.29 -3.21 5.93
CA LEU A 107 10.76 -3.55 4.61
C LEU A 107 11.44 -4.83 4.07
N MET A 108 12.77 -4.92 4.17
CA MET A 108 13.51 -6.11 3.77
C MET A 108 13.14 -7.33 4.63
N ALA A 109 12.96 -7.15 5.94
CA ALA A 109 12.49 -8.23 6.83
C ALA A 109 11.04 -8.65 6.56
N SER A 110 10.25 -7.81 5.87
CA SER A 110 8.86 -8.12 5.54
C SER A 110 8.70 -9.01 4.32
N PHE A 111 9.77 -9.37 3.60
CA PHE A 111 9.60 -10.25 2.45
C PHE A 111 9.00 -11.60 2.87
N PRO A 112 7.95 -12.07 2.17
CA PRO A 112 7.44 -13.42 2.36
C PRO A 112 8.55 -14.47 2.28
N SER A 113 8.48 -15.51 3.12
CA SER A 113 9.52 -16.55 3.23
C SER A 113 9.81 -17.26 1.91
N HIS A 114 8.84 -17.32 0.99
CA HIS A 114 9.04 -17.88 -0.34
C HIS A 114 9.95 -17.04 -1.25
N TYR A 115 10.21 -15.77 -0.93
CA TYR A 115 11.22 -14.96 -1.60
C TYR A 115 12.60 -15.04 -0.93
N ALA A 116 12.75 -15.71 0.22
CA ALA A 116 13.98 -15.70 1.01
C ALA A 116 15.23 -16.15 0.23
N ASN A 117 15.06 -17.07 -0.72
CA ASN A 117 16.12 -17.60 -1.56
C ASN A 117 16.13 -17.02 -2.99
N ALA A 118 15.38 -15.93 -3.24
CA ALA A 118 15.22 -15.31 -4.56
C ALA A 118 15.68 -13.84 -4.54
N PRO A 119 16.98 -13.57 -4.39
CA PRO A 119 17.50 -12.22 -4.18
C PRO A 119 17.22 -11.26 -5.35
N ASP A 120 17.15 -11.76 -6.58
CA ASP A 120 16.87 -10.92 -7.75
C ASP A 120 15.39 -10.54 -7.85
N VAL A 121 14.50 -11.41 -7.37
CA VAL A 121 13.07 -11.10 -7.22
C VAL A 121 12.87 -10.04 -6.14
N GLN A 122 13.51 -10.20 -4.98
CA GLN A 122 13.48 -9.19 -3.91
C GLN A 122 13.97 -7.83 -4.44
N LYS A 123 15.06 -7.81 -5.20
CA LYS A 123 15.59 -6.60 -5.81
C LYS A 123 14.59 -5.91 -6.74
N GLU A 124 13.94 -6.64 -7.65
CA GLU A 124 12.92 -6.04 -8.53
C GLU A 124 11.70 -5.53 -7.75
N LEU A 125 11.26 -6.26 -6.72
CA LEU A 125 10.20 -5.78 -5.82
C LEU A 125 10.60 -4.46 -5.15
N LEU A 126 11.81 -4.39 -4.59
CA LEU A 126 12.28 -3.16 -3.98
C LEU A 126 12.39 -2.00 -4.99
N LEU A 127 12.84 -2.25 -6.23
CA LEU A 127 12.87 -1.24 -7.28
C LEU A 127 11.47 -0.72 -7.62
N ILE A 128 10.47 -1.60 -7.67
CA ILE A 128 9.07 -1.21 -7.84
C ILE A 128 8.63 -0.31 -6.68
N GLU A 129 8.96 -0.69 -5.45
CA GLU A 129 8.61 0.09 -4.26
C GLU A 129 9.26 1.48 -4.28
N VAL A 130 10.54 1.60 -4.63
CA VAL A 130 11.22 2.90 -4.77
C VAL A 130 10.56 3.78 -5.81
N ARG A 131 10.17 3.24 -6.97
CA ARG A 131 9.43 4.00 -7.99
C ARG A 131 8.10 4.52 -7.44
N LYS A 132 7.36 3.69 -6.73
CA LYS A 132 6.10 4.10 -6.08
C LYS A 132 6.33 5.16 -5.01
N ILE A 133 7.37 5.01 -4.18
CA ILE A 133 7.73 5.99 -3.15
C ILE A 133 8.00 7.34 -3.80
N ASN A 134 8.82 7.37 -4.85
CA ASN A 134 9.18 8.59 -5.55
C ASN A 134 7.95 9.23 -6.23
N ALA A 135 7.09 8.44 -6.87
CA ALA A 135 5.85 8.92 -7.47
C ALA A 135 4.90 9.53 -6.42
N ALA A 136 4.63 8.81 -5.33
CA ALA A 136 3.76 9.29 -4.25
C ALA A 136 4.33 10.56 -3.59
N ARG A 137 5.65 10.60 -3.34
CA ARG A 137 6.31 11.80 -2.79
C ARG A 137 6.21 12.99 -3.71
N LEU A 138 6.54 12.83 -4.99
CA LEU A 138 6.48 13.91 -5.96
C LEU A 138 5.07 14.50 -6.04
N HIS A 139 4.05 13.65 -6.05
CA HIS A 139 2.66 14.08 -6.07
C HIS A 139 2.25 14.80 -4.78
N ILE A 140 2.37 14.12 -3.63
CA ILE A 140 1.83 14.62 -2.35
C ILE A 140 2.64 15.81 -1.82
N ASP A 141 3.98 15.79 -1.94
CA ASP A 141 4.78 16.94 -1.57
C ASP A 141 4.51 18.13 -2.50
N GLY A 142 4.25 17.86 -3.79
CA GLY A 142 3.96 18.87 -4.81
C GLY A 142 2.59 19.56 -4.64
N LEU A 143 1.65 18.95 -3.91
CA LEU A 143 0.39 19.60 -3.55
C LEU A 143 0.60 20.89 -2.74
N ARG A 144 1.71 20.98 -1.99
CA ARG A 144 1.99 22.15 -1.15
C ARG A 144 2.20 23.43 -1.93
N ASP A 145 2.61 23.31 -3.19
CA ASP A 145 2.90 24.45 -4.06
C ASP A 145 1.76 24.67 -5.07
N LYS A 146 0.62 23.97 -4.91
CA LYS A 146 -0.58 24.10 -5.72
C LYS A 146 -1.68 24.81 -4.95
N ASP A 147 -2.51 25.57 -5.67
CA ASP A 147 -3.79 26.02 -5.15
C ASP A 147 -4.77 24.84 -5.12
N LEU A 148 -5.07 24.30 -3.93
CA LEU A 148 -5.98 23.16 -3.79
C LEU A 148 -7.44 23.53 -4.06
N HIS A 149 -7.79 24.82 -4.05
CA HIS A 149 -9.11 25.28 -4.44
C HIS A 149 -9.30 25.25 -5.96
N SER A 150 -8.21 25.29 -6.74
CA SER A 150 -8.27 25.16 -8.20
C SER A 150 -8.53 23.72 -8.66
N ILE A 151 -8.40 22.72 -7.78
CA ILE A 151 -8.78 21.33 -8.07
C ILE A 151 -10.31 21.26 -8.00
N PRO A 152 -11.03 20.91 -9.07
CA PRO A 152 -12.49 20.88 -9.04
C PRO A 152 -13.03 19.92 -7.97
N ASN A 153 -14.07 20.32 -7.25
CA ASN A 153 -14.87 19.44 -6.41
C ASN A 153 -16.27 19.39 -6.99
N ASP A 154 -16.62 18.31 -7.68
CA ASP A 154 -17.94 18.19 -8.28
C ASP A 154 -19.02 18.28 -7.19
N PRO A 155 -20.12 19.02 -7.41
CA PRO A 155 -21.17 19.14 -6.41
C PRO A 155 -21.76 17.76 -6.08
N ILE A 156 -21.59 17.33 -4.83
CA ILE A 156 -22.28 16.14 -4.30
C ILE A 156 -23.44 16.63 -3.43
N ALA A 157 -24.61 16.04 -3.64
CA ALA A 157 -25.76 16.28 -2.79
C ALA A 157 -25.40 15.91 -1.34
N HIS A 158 -25.57 16.86 -0.42
CA HIS A 158 -25.24 16.69 0.99
C HIS A 158 -26.33 17.31 1.86
N ASP A 159 -26.57 16.71 3.03
CA ASP A 159 -27.50 17.23 4.02
C ASP A 159 -26.82 18.34 4.86
N CYS A 160 -27.03 19.60 4.44
CA CYS A 160 -26.51 20.76 5.15
C CYS A 160 -27.12 20.94 6.56
N GLN A 161 -28.26 20.31 6.87
CA GLN A 161 -28.91 20.42 8.18
C GLN A 161 -28.23 19.54 9.23
N SER A 162 -27.52 18.50 8.80
CA SER A 162 -26.77 17.62 9.69
C SER A 162 -25.37 17.28 9.15
N PRO A 163 -24.43 18.24 9.09
CA PRO A 163 -23.10 18.03 8.49
C PRO A 163 -22.33 16.85 9.11
N LEU A 164 -22.48 16.62 10.41
CA LEU A 164 -21.86 15.47 11.09
C LEU A 164 -22.42 14.13 10.58
N LYS A 165 -23.75 14.04 10.39
CA LYS A 165 -24.40 12.84 9.87
C LYS A 165 -24.04 12.63 8.41
N ASP A 166 -24.04 13.70 7.63
CA ASP A 166 -23.62 13.71 6.23
C ASP A 166 -22.18 13.19 6.05
N ALA A 167 -21.26 13.64 6.91
CA ALA A 167 -19.88 13.17 6.92
C ALA A 167 -19.76 11.67 7.20
N VAL A 168 -20.52 11.17 8.18
CA VAL A 168 -20.51 9.74 8.52
C VAL A 168 -21.10 8.91 7.38
N GLU A 169 -22.20 9.35 6.78
CA GLU A 169 -22.80 8.69 5.62
C GLU A 169 -21.82 8.60 4.45
N TRP A 170 -21.10 9.68 4.15
CA TRP A 170 -20.05 9.69 3.13
C TRP A 170 -18.88 8.74 3.44
N ILE A 171 -18.36 8.74 4.67
CA ILE A 171 -17.26 7.84 5.06
C ILE A 171 -17.68 6.36 4.90
N LEU A 172 -18.95 6.05 5.21
CA LEU A 172 -19.48 4.68 5.15
C LEU A 172 -19.89 4.26 3.74
N SER A 173 -20.40 5.17 2.90
CA SER A 173 -20.78 4.86 1.51
C SER A 173 -19.57 4.48 0.67
N GLU A 174 -18.45 5.17 0.89
CA GLU A 174 -17.19 4.95 0.18
C GLU A 174 -16.30 3.86 0.80
N SER A 175 -16.81 3.14 1.80
CA SER A 175 -16.12 2.03 2.46
C SER A 175 -16.66 0.69 1.93
N ASN A 176 -15.82 -0.09 1.25
CA ASN A 176 -16.22 -1.39 0.65
C ASN A 176 -16.69 -2.46 1.66
N SER A 177 -16.47 -2.28 2.96
CA SER A 177 -16.85 -3.25 4.00
C SER A 177 -18.24 -2.97 4.58
N LYS A 178 -19.31 -3.32 3.84
CA LYS A 178 -20.70 -3.17 4.30
C LYS A 178 -21.04 -3.96 5.58
N GLN A 179 -20.25 -4.98 5.93
CA GLN A 179 -20.54 -5.93 7.00
C GLN A 179 -20.09 -5.47 8.41
N HIS A 180 -19.35 -4.36 8.53
CA HIS A 180 -18.81 -3.88 9.83
C HIS A 180 -19.02 -2.38 10.07
N ASN A 181 -20.00 -1.78 9.41
CA ASN A 181 -20.26 -0.34 9.46
C ASN A 181 -21.40 -0.03 10.45
N ASN A 182 -21.10 0.10 11.74
CA ASN A 182 -22.07 0.63 12.70
C ASN A 182 -22.09 2.16 12.65
N ALA A 183 -23.08 2.72 11.95
CA ALA A 183 -23.20 4.17 11.78
C ALA A 183 -23.28 4.94 13.11
N ALA A 184 -23.90 4.37 14.15
CA ALA A 184 -23.99 5.01 15.46
C ALA A 184 -22.62 5.09 16.17
N GLU A 185 -21.82 4.04 16.08
CA GLU A 185 -20.44 4.03 16.61
C GLU A 185 -19.56 5.03 15.86
N PHE A 186 -19.65 5.08 14.53
CA PHE A 186 -18.92 6.07 13.73
C PHE A 186 -19.33 7.49 14.10
N LEU A 187 -20.63 7.76 14.20
CA LEU A 187 -21.15 9.06 14.62
C LEU A 187 -20.58 9.47 15.98
N GLN A 188 -20.57 8.55 16.95
CA GLN A 188 -20.00 8.81 18.28
C GLN A 188 -18.50 9.10 18.21
N VAL A 189 -17.73 8.29 17.46
CA VAL A 189 -16.28 8.49 17.32
C VAL A 189 -15.98 9.83 16.65
N ILE A 190 -16.58 10.11 15.49
CA ILE A 190 -16.36 11.37 14.76
C ILE A 190 -16.80 12.57 15.62
N SER A 191 -17.97 12.50 16.27
CA SER A 191 -18.45 13.56 17.17
C SER A 191 -17.45 13.85 18.31
N ASN A 192 -16.89 12.81 18.93
CA ASN A 192 -15.91 12.98 20.01
C ASN A 192 -14.64 13.70 19.53
N TYR A 193 -14.16 13.41 18.32
CA TYR A 193 -13.00 14.09 17.77
C TYR A 193 -13.34 15.51 17.29
N VAL A 194 -14.51 15.73 16.70
CA VAL A 194 -14.96 17.09 16.31
C VAL A 194 -15.02 18.01 17.53
N ASN A 195 -15.59 17.54 18.64
CA ASN A 195 -15.72 18.31 19.88
C ASN A 195 -14.48 18.28 20.78
N GLY A 196 -13.45 17.52 20.41
CA GLY A 196 -12.23 17.34 21.18
C GLY A 196 -11.07 18.22 20.73
N ALA A 197 -10.06 18.38 21.59
CA ALA A 197 -8.88 19.20 21.34
C ALA A 197 -7.70 18.44 20.70
N GLN A 198 -7.88 17.17 20.32
CA GLN A 198 -6.81 16.35 19.76
C GLN A 198 -6.29 16.95 18.44
N SER A 199 -4.97 17.09 18.31
CA SER A 199 -4.35 17.54 17.08
C SER A 199 -4.24 16.39 16.09
N LEU A 200 -4.85 16.53 14.91
CA LEU A 200 -4.77 15.56 13.82
C LEU A 200 -3.51 15.74 12.95
N THR A 201 -2.54 16.55 13.38
CA THR A 201 -1.17 16.55 12.84
C THR A 201 -0.23 15.66 13.65
N GLU A 202 -0.71 15.09 14.77
CA GLU A 202 0.05 14.17 15.60
C GLU A 202 -0.29 12.72 15.27
N ARG A 203 0.76 11.92 15.00
CA ARG A 203 0.61 10.55 14.51
C ARG A 203 -0.24 9.68 15.45
N HIS A 204 0.01 9.76 16.75
CA HIS A 204 -0.71 8.97 17.76
C HIS A 204 -2.23 9.23 17.76
N ALA A 205 -2.66 10.48 17.55
CA ALA A 205 -4.08 10.81 17.51
C ALA A 205 -4.77 10.20 16.30
N ILE A 206 -4.08 10.12 15.16
CA ILE A 206 -4.57 9.47 13.95
C ILE A 206 -4.57 7.95 14.11
N ASP A 207 -3.55 7.36 14.74
CA ASP A 207 -3.50 5.92 15.02
C ASP A 207 -4.65 5.49 15.96
N GLU A 208 -4.95 6.28 17.00
CA GLU A 208 -6.09 6.04 17.88
C GLU A 208 -7.43 6.17 17.16
N LEU A 209 -7.57 7.15 16.27
CA LEU A 209 -8.76 7.32 15.44
C LEU A 209 -8.92 6.12 14.50
N HIS A 210 -7.85 5.73 13.83
CA HIS A 210 -7.80 4.57 12.95
C HIS A 210 -8.26 3.30 13.66
N ALA A 211 -7.71 3.01 14.85
CA ALA A 211 -8.05 1.83 15.63
C ALA A 211 -9.53 1.80 16.09
N LYS A 212 -10.19 2.95 16.22
CA LYS A 212 -11.62 3.05 16.54
C LYS A 212 -12.53 2.90 15.33
N LEU A 213 -12.05 3.26 14.13
CA LEU A 213 -12.85 3.26 12.90
C LEU A 213 -12.67 2.01 12.03
N VAL A 214 -11.53 1.33 12.17
CA VAL A 214 -11.15 0.20 11.33
C VAL A 214 -11.21 -1.07 12.19
N PRO A 215 -12.09 -2.04 11.85
CA PRO A 215 -12.15 -3.30 12.55
C PRO A 215 -10.77 -3.94 12.61
N LYS A 216 -10.44 -4.54 13.76
CA LYS A 216 -9.22 -5.33 13.91
C LYS A 216 -9.34 -6.58 13.05
N MET A 217 -8.92 -6.47 11.79
CA MET A 217 -8.67 -7.64 10.96
C MET A 217 -7.29 -8.17 11.34
N ASN A 218 -7.14 -9.48 11.45
CA ASN A 218 -5.83 -10.14 11.50
C ASN A 218 -5.23 -10.04 10.10
N MET A 219 -4.85 -8.84 9.70
CA MET A 219 -4.18 -8.59 8.43
C MET A 219 -2.69 -8.65 8.69
N ASP A 220 -2.02 -9.56 7.99
CA ASP A 220 -0.58 -9.47 7.82
C ASP A 220 -0.21 -8.11 7.22
N SER A 221 1.05 -7.70 7.42
CA SER A 221 1.57 -6.48 6.81
C SER A 221 1.30 -6.44 5.31
N ARG A 222 0.88 -5.28 4.78
CA ARG A 222 0.77 -5.10 3.33
C ARG A 222 2.17 -5.08 2.73
N HIS A 223 2.52 -6.13 2.02
CA HIS A 223 3.81 -6.27 1.34
C HIS A 223 3.85 -5.51 0.00
N ILE A 224 5.05 -5.45 -0.60
CA ILE A 224 5.24 -4.89 -1.93
C ILE A 224 4.47 -5.73 -2.95
N HIS A 225 3.49 -5.11 -3.61
CA HIS A 225 2.68 -5.77 -4.64
C HIS A 225 2.88 -5.12 -6.02
N PRO A 226 3.50 -5.78 -7.00
CA PRO A 226 3.77 -5.23 -8.33
C PRO A 226 2.56 -4.68 -9.08
N GLY A 227 1.41 -5.36 -8.97
CA GLY A 227 0.17 -4.99 -9.66
C GLY A 227 -0.70 -3.95 -8.95
N ALA A 228 -0.32 -3.51 -7.74
CA ALA A 228 -1.10 -2.53 -6.98
C ALA A 228 -0.42 -1.16 -7.05
N PRO A 229 -1.17 -0.06 -7.22
CA PRO A 229 -0.57 1.29 -7.24
C PRO A 229 -0.05 1.72 -5.85
N THR A 230 -0.46 1.02 -4.80
CA THR A 230 -0.20 1.35 -3.41
C THR A 230 1.17 0.88 -2.94
N LEU A 231 1.71 1.58 -1.94
CA LEU A 231 2.94 1.24 -1.22
C LEU A 231 2.74 0.07 -0.27
N SER A 232 3.84 -0.55 0.17
CA SER A 232 3.84 -1.33 1.40
C SER A 232 3.50 -0.43 2.60
N ASN A 233 2.91 -1.01 3.64
CA ASN A 233 2.55 -0.22 4.83
C ASN A 233 3.80 0.30 5.57
N VAL A 234 4.95 -0.37 5.48
CA VAL A 234 6.21 0.10 6.08
C VAL A 234 6.69 1.39 5.40
N SER A 235 6.76 1.40 4.06
CA SER A 235 7.12 2.60 3.31
C SER A 235 6.11 3.71 3.55
N GLY A 236 4.82 3.38 3.49
CA GLY A 236 3.73 4.31 3.72
C GLY A 236 3.80 4.97 5.09
N GLU A 237 4.05 4.19 6.14
CA GLU A 237 4.19 4.68 7.53
C GLU A 237 5.31 5.72 7.64
N LYS A 238 6.48 5.43 7.07
CA LYS A 238 7.65 6.32 7.16
C LYS A 238 7.44 7.60 6.35
N LEU A 239 6.84 7.51 5.16
CA LEU A 239 6.52 8.69 4.35
C LEU A 239 5.45 9.56 5.01
N PHE A 240 4.41 8.95 5.57
CA PHE A 240 3.37 9.68 6.28
C PHE A 240 3.90 10.39 7.53
N ASN A 241 4.77 9.74 8.31
CA ASN A 241 5.41 10.39 9.46
C ASN A 241 6.25 11.60 9.05
N ARG A 242 7.01 11.50 7.94
CA ARG A 242 7.74 12.64 7.39
C ARG A 242 6.80 13.74 6.88
N HIS A 243 5.68 13.36 6.28
CA HIS A 243 4.64 14.30 5.84
C HIS A 243 4.09 15.10 7.03
N LEU A 244 3.71 14.44 8.12
CA LEU A 244 3.26 15.09 9.36
C LEU A 244 4.32 16.03 9.95
N GLN A 245 5.61 15.65 9.90
CA GLN A 245 6.70 16.55 10.30
C GLN A 245 6.77 17.81 9.42
N LYS A 246 6.63 17.66 8.10
CA LYS A 246 6.61 18.81 7.18
C LYS A 246 5.41 19.72 7.39
N LEU A 247 4.22 19.16 7.61
CA LEU A 247 2.99 19.93 7.89
C LEU A 247 3.09 20.72 9.21
N ARG A 248 3.84 20.22 10.20
CA ARG A 248 4.08 20.94 11.46
C ARG A 248 5.18 21.99 11.33
N ALA A 249 6.24 21.68 10.59
CA ALA A 249 7.38 22.57 10.42
C ALA A 249 7.09 23.74 9.49
N LYS A 250 6.27 23.53 8.46
CA LYS A 250 5.83 24.55 7.53
C LYS A 250 4.37 24.84 7.81
N GLN A 251 4.04 26.08 8.19
CA GLN A 251 2.66 26.52 8.39
C GLN A 251 1.91 26.38 7.06
N VAL A 252 1.27 25.23 6.87
CA VAL A 252 0.31 25.03 5.79
C VAL A 252 -0.91 25.88 6.10
N ASN A 253 -1.54 26.44 5.06
CA ASN A 253 -2.79 27.14 5.20
C ASN A 253 -3.78 26.26 6.00
N PRO A 254 -4.32 26.74 7.14
CA PRO A 254 -5.25 25.96 7.96
C PRO A 254 -6.43 25.42 7.16
N ASP A 255 -6.86 26.12 6.11
CA ASP A 255 -7.98 25.73 5.26
C ASP A 255 -7.68 24.50 4.39
N ASP A 256 -6.41 24.28 4.05
CA ASP A 256 -5.90 23.19 3.21
C ASP A 256 -5.39 21.98 4.02
N LEU A 257 -5.29 22.13 5.35
CA LEU A 257 -4.73 21.09 6.21
C LEU A 257 -5.49 19.76 6.11
N ALA A 258 -6.82 19.82 5.97
CA ALA A 258 -7.67 18.65 5.83
C ALA A 258 -7.33 17.85 4.56
N GLU A 259 -7.19 18.54 3.42
CA GLU A 259 -6.81 17.97 2.13
C GLU A 259 -5.40 17.39 2.16
N HIS A 260 -4.45 18.07 2.80
CA HIS A 260 -3.09 17.55 2.94
C HIS A 260 -3.00 16.29 3.79
N LEU A 261 -3.77 16.21 4.87
CA LEU A 261 -3.81 15.01 5.71
C LEU A 261 -4.54 13.87 5.00
N PHE A 262 -5.63 14.16 4.28
CA PHE A 262 -6.29 13.19 3.41
C PHE A 262 -5.31 12.62 2.37
N ALA A 263 -4.64 13.48 1.61
CA ALA A 263 -3.67 13.09 0.59
C ALA A 263 -2.53 12.24 1.18
N GLY A 264 -2.02 12.61 2.36
CA GLY A 264 -0.98 11.85 3.05
C GLY A 264 -1.43 10.47 3.50
N ILE A 265 -2.61 10.34 4.09
CA ILE A 265 -3.13 9.05 4.58
C ILE A 265 -3.49 8.14 3.40
N VAL A 266 -4.27 8.66 2.45
CA VAL A 266 -4.77 7.86 1.34
C VAL A 266 -3.66 7.59 0.34
N GLY A 267 -2.87 8.59 -0.03
CA GLY A 267 -1.80 8.43 -1.02
C GLY A 267 -0.61 7.60 -0.53
N TYR A 268 -0.13 7.83 0.70
CA TYR A 268 1.02 7.05 1.21
C TYR A 268 0.64 5.67 1.76
N HIS A 269 -0.63 5.39 2.09
CA HIS A 269 -1.04 4.10 2.66
C HIS A 269 -0.25 3.67 3.92
N PRO A 270 -0.24 4.45 5.02
CA PRO A 270 0.50 4.09 6.23
C PRO A 270 -0.06 2.89 7.00
N TYR A 271 -1.31 2.47 6.72
CA TYR A 271 -1.95 1.33 7.38
C TYR A 271 -2.10 0.15 6.42
N ALA A 272 -2.13 -1.08 6.95
CA ALA A 272 -2.35 -2.29 6.15
C ALA A 272 -3.71 -2.28 5.44
N ASP A 273 -4.74 -1.74 6.11
CA ASP A 273 -6.09 -1.55 5.59
C ASP A 273 -6.68 -0.24 6.14
N GLY A 274 -7.85 0.19 5.65
CA GLY A 274 -8.63 1.28 6.24
C GLY A 274 -8.08 2.70 5.99
N ASN A 275 -7.11 2.86 5.09
CA ASN A 275 -6.53 4.18 4.73
C ASN A 275 -7.59 5.16 4.21
N GLY A 276 -8.44 4.74 3.26
CA GLY A 276 -9.52 5.59 2.72
C GLY A 276 -10.48 6.06 3.81
N ARG A 277 -10.94 5.14 4.66
CA ARG A 277 -11.82 5.45 5.80
C ARG A 277 -11.16 6.43 6.78
N THR A 278 -9.90 6.21 7.10
CA THR A 278 -9.14 7.06 8.04
C THR A 278 -8.89 8.44 7.45
N GLY A 279 -8.51 8.52 6.18
CA GLY A 279 -8.30 9.78 5.47
C GLY A 279 -9.56 10.62 5.40
N ARG A 280 -10.69 10.02 4.99
CA ARG A 280 -12.00 10.71 4.96
C ARG A 280 -12.44 11.16 6.34
N ALA A 281 -12.22 10.36 7.38
CA ALA A 281 -12.54 10.74 8.76
C ALA A 281 -11.71 11.94 9.23
N VAL A 282 -10.38 11.93 9.00
CA VAL A 282 -9.51 13.06 9.35
C VAL A 282 -9.93 14.33 8.62
N TYR A 283 -10.19 14.23 7.32
CA TYR A 283 -10.70 15.34 6.51
C TYR A 283 -12.01 15.89 7.07
N ALA A 284 -12.99 15.01 7.31
CA ALA A 284 -14.31 15.38 7.81
C ALA A 284 -14.21 16.06 9.18
N ILE A 285 -13.43 15.51 10.12
CA ILE A 285 -13.27 16.10 11.46
C ILE A 285 -12.73 17.53 11.36
N LEU A 286 -11.71 17.77 10.53
CA LEU A 286 -11.13 19.10 10.38
C LEU A 286 -12.09 20.09 9.74
N LYS A 287 -12.79 19.70 8.67
CA LYS A 287 -13.78 20.58 8.03
C LYS A 287 -15.01 20.83 8.93
N LEU A 288 -15.42 19.85 9.74
CA LEU A 288 -16.49 20.00 10.73
C LEU A 288 -16.08 20.95 11.87
N ARG A 289 -14.84 20.84 12.37
CA ARG A 289 -14.28 21.81 13.35
C ARG A 289 -14.25 23.24 12.80
N ALA A 290 -14.06 23.39 11.50
CA ALA A 290 -14.10 24.68 10.80
C ALA A 290 -15.53 25.14 10.42
N GLY A 291 -16.57 24.32 10.65
CA GLY A 291 -17.95 24.65 10.26
C GLY A 291 -18.18 24.66 8.74
N ALA A 292 -17.32 24.02 7.95
CA ALA A 292 -17.29 24.10 6.49
C ALA A 292 -17.20 22.71 5.83
N PHE A 293 -17.88 21.72 6.40
CA PHE A 293 -17.86 20.36 5.85
C PHE A 293 -18.52 20.30 4.47
N GLN A 294 -17.75 19.79 3.51
CA GLN A 294 -18.20 19.43 2.17
C GLN A 294 -17.54 18.10 1.79
N ARG A 295 -18.32 17.15 1.27
CA ARG A 295 -17.82 15.88 0.74
C ARG A 295 -16.79 16.13 -0.38
N LEU A 296 -15.75 15.32 -0.43
CA LEU A 296 -14.88 15.28 -1.60
C LEU A 296 -15.52 14.40 -2.68
N SER A 297 -15.52 14.87 -3.93
CA SER A 297 -15.85 14.03 -5.06
C SER A 297 -14.77 12.99 -5.29
N GLU A 298 -15.13 11.87 -5.91
CA GLU A 298 -14.19 10.80 -6.26
C GLU A 298 -12.99 11.36 -7.05
N MET A 299 -13.26 12.22 -8.03
CA MET A 299 -12.20 12.91 -8.81
C MET A 299 -11.28 13.75 -7.92
N ARG A 300 -11.83 14.48 -6.93
CA ARG A 300 -11.03 15.28 -6.01
C ARG A 300 -10.21 14.40 -5.07
N GLU A 301 -10.76 13.29 -4.60
CA GLU A 301 -10.01 12.30 -3.83
C GLU A 301 -8.83 11.73 -4.62
N TYR A 302 -9.00 11.44 -5.90
CA TYR A 302 -7.91 10.99 -6.78
C TYR A 302 -6.88 12.08 -7.02
N ALA A 303 -7.30 13.31 -7.32
CA ALA A 303 -6.40 14.42 -7.51
C ALA A 303 -5.55 14.72 -6.26
N LEU A 304 -6.12 14.54 -5.08
CA LEU A 304 -5.40 14.70 -3.80
C LEU A 304 -4.50 13.49 -3.50
N SER A 305 -5.00 12.27 -3.59
CA SER A 305 -4.23 11.07 -3.21
C SER A 305 -3.15 10.68 -4.23
N GLY A 306 -3.33 11.03 -5.50
CA GLY A 306 -2.45 10.60 -6.60
C GLY A 306 -2.64 9.13 -6.99
N LEU A 307 -3.72 8.50 -6.52
CA LEU A 307 -4.07 7.13 -6.88
C LEU A 307 -5.13 7.19 -7.98
N HIS A 308 -4.89 6.49 -9.07
CA HIS A 308 -5.90 6.27 -10.11
C HIS A 308 -6.44 4.85 -9.97
N THR A 309 -7.72 4.66 -10.25
CA THR A 309 -8.25 3.33 -10.58
C THR A 309 -7.59 2.84 -11.87
N GLN A 310 -7.50 1.52 -12.04
CA GLN A 310 -6.70 0.87 -13.10
C GLN A 310 -7.08 1.22 -14.55
N ASP A 311 -8.05 2.11 -14.77
CA ASP A 311 -8.54 2.51 -16.08
C ASP A 311 -7.92 3.82 -16.62
N THR A 312 -7.07 4.51 -15.85
CA THR A 312 -6.30 5.66 -16.39
C THR A 312 -4.85 5.26 -16.65
N PRO A 313 -4.41 5.15 -17.92
CA PRO A 313 -3.03 4.78 -18.21
C PRO A 313 -2.06 5.81 -17.63
N LEU A 314 -0.95 5.32 -17.04
CA LEU A 314 0.21 6.07 -16.53
C LEU A 314 0.84 7.10 -17.50
N LYS A 315 0.30 7.27 -18.71
CA LYS A 315 0.81 8.14 -19.76
C LYS A 315 0.42 9.62 -19.61
N GLU A 316 -0.59 9.97 -18.82
CA GLU A 316 -1.08 11.36 -18.81
C GLU A 316 -0.33 12.32 -17.87
N PHE A 317 0.57 11.84 -17.01
CA PHE A 317 1.34 12.70 -16.11
C PHE A 317 2.86 12.56 -16.21
N ALA A 318 3.37 12.03 -17.32
CA ALA A 318 4.75 12.34 -17.67
C ALA A 318 4.86 13.87 -17.79
N PRO A 319 5.77 14.55 -17.06
CA PRO A 319 5.98 15.97 -17.28
C PRO A 319 6.26 16.13 -18.76
N ALA A 320 5.54 17.05 -19.42
CA ALA A 320 5.81 17.39 -20.80
C ALA A 320 7.29 17.77 -20.87
N ALA A 321 8.12 16.84 -21.38
CA ALA A 321 9.50 17.12 -21.67
C ALA A 321 9.47 18.33 -22.60
N GLN A 322 9.99 19.45 -22.09
CA GLN A 322 10.16 20.68 -22.84
C GLN A 322 10.88 20.31 -24.14
N ARG A 323 10.13 20.35 -25.24
CA ARG A 323 10.70 20.26 -26.58
C ARG A 323 11.39 21.61 -26.82
N HIS A 324 12.70 21.63 -26.66
CA HIS A 324 13.56 22.57 -27.35
C HIS A 324 13.98 21.98 -28.69
#